data_AF-A0A810D1W3-F1
#
_entry.id   AF-A0A810D1W3-F1
#
_cell.length_a   1.000
_cell.length_b   1.000
_cell.length_c   1.000
_cell.angle_alpha   90.00
_cell.angle_beta   90.00
_cell.angle_gamma   90.00
#
_symmetry.space_group_name_H-M   'P 1'
#
loop_
_entity.id
_entity.type
_entity.pdbx_description
1 polymer ?
#
loop_
_entity_poly.entity_id
_entity_poly.type
_entity_poly.pdbx_seq_one_letter_code
_entity_poly.pdbx_strand_id
1 'polypeptide(L)'
;MVPINELKPLGRETRQHPKSQIDKLAASLAEFGFVLPIVVDAVRQVVAGWALVLAAQLLGLVRVPVVTIVDLSEAQLRMLKLTLNRLAEDADWDVRALRLELTELLTIDPQVDLQLTGFSTGELDVAVSDSDDLELPPPEAGPAVTQPGDLWILGEHGAICADA
;
A
#
# COMPACT_ATOMS: atom_id res chain seq x y z
N MET A 1 -6.15 25.50 4.27
CA MET A 1 -4.69 25.23 4.32
C MET A 1 -4.13 25.59 5.68
N VAL A 2 -3.41 24.68 6.34
CA VAL A 2 -2.76 24.89 7.64
C VAL A 2 -1.26 24.54 7.53
N PRO A 3 -0.37 25.29 8.22
CA PRO A 3 1.04 24.91 8.34
C PRO A 3 1.24 23.50 8.87
N ILE A 4 2.07 22.71 8.18
CA ILE A 4 2.24 21.28 8.50
C ILE A 4 2.86 21.05 9.89
N ASN A 5 3.70 21.98 10.34
CA ASN A 5 4.38 21.94 11.64
C ASN A 5 3.45 22.23 12.83
N GLU A 6 2.21 22.66 12.58
CA GLU A 6 1.20 22.86 13.61
C GLU A 6 0.34 21.61 13.84
N LEU A 7 0.45 20.61 12.95
CA LEU A 7 -0.28 19.35 13.05
C LEU A 7 0.37 18.43 14.07
N LYS A 8 -0.45 17.79 14.90
CA LYS A 8 -0.01 16.89 15.96
C LYS A 8 -0.73 15.54 15.88
N PRO A 9 -0.13 14.45 16.33
CA PRO A 9 -0.84 13.19 16.43
C PRO A 9 -1.94 13.25 17.51
N LEU A 10 -3.11 12.66 17.22
CA LEU A 10 -4.18 12.47 18.20
C LEU A 10 -3.95 11.17 18.98
N GLY A 11 -3.66 11.29 20.28
CA GLY A 11 -3.47 10.13 21.16
C GLY A 11 -2.24 9.30 20.79
N ARG A 12 -2.40 7.97 20.73
CA ARG A 12 -1.34 7.04 20.31
C ARG A 12 -1.48 6.73 18.83
N GLU A 13 -0.37 6.55 18.15
CA GLU A 13 -0.39 5.99 16.80
C GLU A 13 -0.59 4.48 16.88
N THR A 14 -1.68 4.01 16.28
CA THR A 14 -2.05 2.59 16.25
C THR A 14 -1.71 1.92 14.94
N ARG A 15 -1.41 2.69 13.89
CA ARG A 15 -0.86 2.20 12.62
C ARG A 15 0.62 2.56 12.53
N GLN A 16 1.41 1.63 12.03
CA GLN A 16 2.79 1.89 11.65
C GLN A 16 2.83 2.30 10.18
N HIS A 17 3.68 3.25 9.86
CA HIS A 17 3.84 3.76 8.51
C HIS A 17 5.26 3.46 8.02
N PRO A 18 5.48 2.29 7.39
CA PRO A 18 6.78 1.96 6.85
C PRO A 18 7.17 2.95 5.76
N LYS A 19 8.48 3.16 5.59
CA LYS A 19 9.01 4.12 4.61
C LYS A 19 8.47 3.88 3.20
N SER A 20 8.35 2.63 2.77
CA SER A 20 7.79 2.26 1.46
C SER A 20 6.36 2.75 1.25
N GLN A 21 5.52 2.76 2.29
CA GLN A 21 4.17 3.32 2.22
C GLN A 21 4.22 4.85 2.06
N ILE A 22 5.09 5.52 2.81
CA ILE A 22 5.24 6.98 2.75
C ILE A 22 5.78 7.42 1.39
N ASP A 23 6.74 6.68 0.83
CA ASP A 23 7.30 6.96 -0.49
C ASP A 23 6.21 6.83 -1.59
N LYS A 24 5.37 5.79 -1.54
CA LYS A 24 4.22 5.62 -2.46
C LYS A 24 3.23 6.78 -2.34
N LEU A 25 2.88 7.17 -1.11
CA LEU A 25 1.99 8.31 -0.87
C LEU A 25 2.61 9.64 -1.35
N ALA A 26 3.91 9.83 -1.20
CA ALA A 26 4.61 11.01 -1.67
C ALA A 26 4.63 11.08 -3.21
N ALA A 27 4.83 9.95 -3.90
CA ALA A 27 4.73 9.89 -5.36
C ALA A 27 3.32 10.25 -5.85
N SER A 28 2.29 9.63 -5.26
CA SER A 28 0.89 9.95 -5.55
C SER A 28 0.56 11.42 -5.27
N LEU A 29 1.04 11.95 -4.14
CA LEU A 29 0.83 13.35 -3.76
C LEU A 29 1.55 14.34 -4.68
N ALA A 30 2.72 13.98 -5.22
CA ALA A 30 3.45 14.80 -6.18
C ALA A 30 2.73 14.87 -7.53
N GLU A 31 2.13 13.77 -7.97
CA GLU A 31 1.39 13.68 -9.23
C GLU A 31 0.01 14.36 -9.15
N PHE A 32 -0.82 13.94 -8.18
CA PHE A 32 -2.23 14.32 -8.13
C PHE A 32 -2.53 15.47 -7.16
N GLY A 33 -1.56 15.84 -6.33
CA GLY A 33 -1.80 16.75 -5.22
C GLY A 33 -2.76 16.16 -4.18
N PHE A 34 -3.25 17.02 -3.29
CA PHE A 34 -4.24 16.59 -2.29
C PHE A 34 -5.63 16.52 -2.91
N VAL A 35 -6.11 15.29 -3.15
CA VAL A 35 -7.50 15.03 -3.56
C VAL A 35 -8.46 14.92 -2.37
N LEU A 36 -7.95 14.55 -1.19
CA LEU A 36 -8.68 14.51 0.08
C LEU A 36 -7.93 15.32 1.16
N PRO A 37 -8.64 16.11 1.98
CA PRO A 37 -8.02 16.88 3.06
C PRO A 37 -7.64 15.99 4.26
N ILE A 38 -6.66 16.44 5.04
CA ILE A 38 -6.35 15.85 6.35
C ILE A 38 -7.43 16.23 7.36
N VAL A 39 -7.94 15.28 8.13
CA VAL A 39 -8.98 15.53 9.11
C VAL A 39 -8.33 15.82 10.47
N VAL A 40 -8.68 16.96 11.07
CA VAL A 40 -8.13 17.41 12.34
C VAL A 40 -9.22 17.81 13.33
N ASP A 41 -8.91 17.84 14.61
CA ASP A 41 -9.76 18.46 15.63
C ASP A 41 -9.53 19.99 15.74
N ALA A 42 -10.27 20.62 16.65
CA ALA A 42 -10.19 22.07 16.90
C ALA A 42 -8.80 22.57 17.32
N VAL A 43 -7.93 21.70 17.85
CA VAL A 43 -6.57 22.03 18.31
C VAL A 43 -5.47 21.46 17.38
N ARG A 44 -5.84 21.06 16.15
CA ARG A 44 -4.96 20.56 15.09
C ARG A 44 -4.32 19.20 15.38
N GLN A 45 -4.96 18.38 16.20
CA GLN A 45 -4.63 16.96 16.30
C GLN A 45 -5.24 16.19 15.13
N VAL A 46 -4.44 15.36 14.47
CA VAL A 46 -4.81 14.63 13.26
C VAL A 46 -5.65 13.42 13.65
N VAL A 47 -6.91 13.45 13.22
CA VAL A 47 -7.89 12.37 13.38
C VAL A 47 -7.72 11.33 12.26
N ALA A 48 -7.48 11.79 11.03
CA ALA A 48 -7.23 10.92 9.87
C ALA A 48 -6.25 11.58 8.88
N GLY A 49 -5.46 10.76 8.19
CA GLY A 49 -4.49 11.24 7.20
C GLY A 49 -3.09 11.51 7.73
N TRP A 50 -2.67 10.88 8.85
CA TRP A 50 -1.31 11.06 9.38
C TRP A 50 -0.21 10.64 8.39
N ALA A 51 -0.40 9.55 7.64
CA ALA A 51 0.53 9.14 6.59
C ALA A 51 0.68 10.19 5.48
N LEU A 52 -0.39 10.93 5.14
CA LEU A 52 -0.33 12.05 4.20
C LEU A 52 0.47 13.23 4.75
N VAL A 53 0.41 13.48 6.07
CA VAL A 53 1.27 14.48 6.73
C VAL A 53 2.73 14.09 6.56
N LEU A 54 3.08 12.83 6.82
CA LEU A 54 4.46 12.33 6.67
C LEU A 54 4.94 12.41 5.21
N ALA A 55 4.09 12.05 4.24
CA ALA A 55 4.40 12.16 2.82
C ALA A 55 4.59 13.63 2.39
N ALA A 56 3.73 14.54 2.85
CA ALA A 56 3.86 15.97 2.57
C ALA A 56 5.13 16.58 3.20
N GLN A 57 5.54 16.11 4.39
CA GLN A 57 6.83 16.48 4.98
C GLN A 57 8.00 15.99 4.13
N LEU A 58 7.94 14.76 3.62
CA LEU A 58 8.96 14.21 2.73
C LEU A 58 9.12 15.04 1.44
N LEU A 59 8.01 15.54 0.89
CA LEU A 59 8.00 16.44 -0.27
C LEU A 59 8.40 17.90 0.06
N GLY A 60 8.66 18.24 1.33
CA GLY A 60 9.00 19.60 1.75
C GLY A 60 7.84 20.60 1.68
N LEU A 61 6.59 20.13 1.70
CA LEU A 61 5.42 21.01 1.69
C LEU A 61 5.27 21.72 3.04
N VAL A 62 5.04 23.04 2.99
CA VAL A 62 4.87 23.87 4.19
C VAL A 62 3.43 23.96 4.68
N ARG A 63 2.45 23.74 3.81
CA ARG A 63 1.02 23.82 4.14
C ARG A 63 0.24 22.68 3.50
N VAL A 64 -0.78 22.20 4.18
CA VAL A 64 -1.65 21.11 3.73
C VAL A 64 -3.13 21.48 3.87
N PRO A 65 -4.03 20.94 3.04
CA PRO A 65 -5.47 21.14 3.19
C PRO A 65 -5.97 20.32 4.38
N VAL A 66 -6.82 20.95 5.19
CA VAL A 66 -7.40 20.30 6.36
C VAL A 66 -8.89 20.57 6.43
N VAL A 67 -9.62 19.61 6.99
CA VAL A 67 -11.01 19.79 7.46
C VAL A 67 -10.99 19.63 8.98
N THR A 68 -11.55 20.61 9.67
CA THR A 68 -11.63 20.63 11.13
C THR A 68 -12.98 20.08 11.57
N ILE A 69 -12.94 19.04 12.41
CA ILE A 69 -14.12 18.57 13.12
C ILE A 69 -14.25 19.35 14.42
N VAL A 70 -15.41 19.98 14.59
CA VAL A 70 -15.85 20.61 15.83
C VAL A 70 -16.91 19.72 16.48
N ASP A 71 -17.12 19.87 17.78
CA ASP A 71 -18.21 19.22 18.54
C ASP A 71 -18.07 17.72 18.86
N LEU A 72 -16.86 17.16 18.82
CA LEU A 72 -16.58 15.82 19.35
C LEU A 72 -15.71 15.89 20.62
N SER A 73 -16.06 15.07 21.60
CA SER A 73 -15.21 14.82 22.77
C SER A 73 -13.92 14.08 22.37
N GLU A 74 -12.87 14.14 23.21
CA GLU A 74 -11.62 13.40 22.96
C GLU A 74 -11.88 11.90 22.73
N ALA A 75 -12.78 11.30 23.51
CA ALA A 75 -13.13 9.88 23.36
C ALA A 75 -13.76 9.60 21.99
N GLN A 76 -14.67 10.46 21.51
CA GLN A 76 -15.27 10.32 20.18
C GLN A 76 -14.25 10.53 19.05
N LEU A 77 -13.33 11.49 19.19
CA LEU A 77 -12.26 11.71 18.22
C LEU A 77 -11.33 10.49 18.11
N ARG A 78 -10.95 9.90 19.24
CA ARG A 78 -10.09 8.71 19.27
C ARG A 78 -10.81 7.48 18.75
N MET A 79 -12.10 7.33 19.06
CA MET A 79 -12.95 6.30 18.47
C MET A 79 -13.04 6.46 16.94
N LEU A 80 -13.29 7.68 16.46
CA LEU A 80 -13.36 7.97 15.02
C LEU A 80 -12.03 7.65 14.31
N LYS A 81 -10.88 8.03 14.90
CA LYS A 81 -9.55 7.68 14.38
C LYS A 81 -9.42 6.16 14.20
N LEU A 82 -9.84 5.37 15.18
CA LEU A 82 -9.80 3.90 15.11
C LEU A 82 -10.77 3.35 14.05
N THR A 83 -11.99 3.88 13.99
CA THR A 83 -13.01 3.48 13.01
C THR A 83 -12.52 3.70 11.58
N LEU A 84 -12.00 4.89 11.26
CA LEU A 84 -11.51 5.20 9.91
C LEU A 84 -10.31 4.35 9.52
N ASN A 85 -9.41 4.08 10.48
CA ASN A 85 -8.29 3.17 10.26
C ASN A 85 -8.75 1.74 9.95
N ARG A 86 -9.77 1.25 10.66
CA ARG A 86 -10.28 -0.11 10.50
C ARG A 86 -11.06 -0.29 9.20
N LEU A 87 -11.92 0.68 8.84
CA LEU A 87 -12.72 0.60 7.61
C LEU A 87 -11.86 0.45 6.35
N ALA A 88 -10.66 1.05 6.33
CA ALA A 88 -9.71 0.90 5.24
C ALA A 88 -9.11 -0.51 5.13
N GLU A 89 -9.26 -1.37 6.14
CA GLU A 89 -8.76 -2.76 6.17
C GLU A 89 -9.87 -3.79 5.93
N ASP A 90 -11.15 -3.40 6.08
CA ASP A 90 -12.28 -4.34 6.04
C ASP A 90 -12.69 -4.75 4.62
N ALA A 91 -12.14 -4.10 3.57
CA ALA A 91 -12.46 -4.39 2.19
C ALA A 91 -11.40 -5.28 1.52
N ASP A 92 -11.86 -6.31 0.83
CA ASP A 92 -11.03 -7.15 -0.04
C ASP A 92 -11.09 -6.67 -1.49
N TRP A 93 -10.06 -7.00 -2.26
CA TRP A 93 -10.05 -6.76 -3.71
C TRP A 93 -10.86 -7.83 -4.44
N ASP A 94 -11.76 -7.41 -5.33
CA ASP A 94 -12.22 -8.27 -6.42
C ASP A 94 -11.09 -8.35 -7.47
N VAL A 95 -10.34 -9.45 -7.44
CA VAL A 95 -9.17 -9.67 -8.29
C VAL A 95 -9.50 -9.56 -9.77
N ARG A 96 -10.69 -10.04 -10.18
CA ARG A 96 -11.09 -10.00 -11.59
C ARG A 96 -11.41 -8.57 -12.02
N ALA A 97 -12.16 -7.83 -11.20
CA ALA A 97 -12.47 -6.44 -11.50
C ALA A 97 -11.20 -5.58 -11.49
N LEU A 98 -10.28 -5.81 -10.54
CA LEU A 98 -9.01 -5.12 -10.45
C LEU A 98 -8.14 -5.35 -11.70
N ARG A 99 -8.02 -6.60 -12.17
CA ARG A 99 -7.30 -6.94 -13.40
C ARG A 99 -7.86 -6.16 -14.60
N LEU A 100 -9.19 -6.19 -14.76
CA LEU A 100 -9.85 -5.51 -15.86
C LEU A 100 -9.55 -4.01 -15.85
N GLU A 101 -9.69 -3.36 -14.69
CA GLU A 101 -9.41 -1.93 -14.52
C GLU A 101 -7.95 -1.59 -14.86
N LEU A 102 -6.97 -2.37 -14.36
CA LEU A 102 -5.56 -2.12 -14.63
C LEU A 102 -5.22 -2.28 -16.13
N THR A 103 -5.78 -3.29 -16.80
CA THR A 103 -5.59 -3.50 -18.23
C THR A 103 -6.29 -2.42 -19.08
N GLU A 104 -7.47 -1.97 -18.66
CA GLU A 104 -8.17 -0.87 -19.32
C GLU A 104 -7.41 0.44 -19.18
N LEU A 105 -6.81 0.74 -18.01
CA LEU A 105 -5.94 1.90 -17.82
C LEU A 105 -4.78 1.92 -18.82
N LEU A 106 -4.11 0.79 -19.04
CA LEU A 106 -3.03 0.68 -20.03
C LEU A 106 -3.52 0.81 -21.49
N THR A 107 -4.79 0.50 -21.74
CA THR A 107 -5.41 0.70 -23.06
C THR A 107 -5.73 2.17 -23.30
N ILE A 108 -6.18 2.89 -22.26
CA ILE A 108 -6.49 4.32 -22.30
C ILE A 108 -5.19 5.14 -22.44
N ASP A 109 -4.18 4.80 -21.65
CA ASP A 109 -2.86 5.42 -21.67
C ASP A 109 -1.75 4.36 -21.53
N PRO A 110 -1.09 3.97 -22.64
CA PRO A 110 -0.03 2.98 -22.63
C PRO A 110 1.22 3.38 -21.84
N GLN A 111 1.35 4.65 -21.45
CA GLN A 111 2.50 5.18 -20.71
C GLN A 111 2.16 5.47 -19.24
N VAL A 112 0.95 5.16 -18.79
CA VAL A 112 0.54 5.40 -17.40
C VAL A 112 1.42 4.61 -16.42
N ASP A 113 1.88 5.30 -15.38
CA ASP A 113 2.61 4.64 -14.31
C ASP A 113 1.65 4.02 -13.29
N LEU A 114 1.37 2.72 -13.48
CA LEU A 114 0.53 1.97 -12.55
C LEU A 114 1.10 1.88 -11.14
N GLN A 115 2.39 2.15 -10.90
CA GLN A 115 2.95 2.14 -9.55
C GLN A 115 2.37 3.27 -8.67
N LEU A 116 1.82 4.32 -9.28
CA LEU A 116 1.15 5.42 -8.57
C LEU A 116 -0.16 4.99 -7.89
N THR A 117 -0.73 3.85 -8.29
CA THR A 117 -1.88 3.23 -7.59
C THR A 117 -1.51 2.73 -6.19
N GLY A 118 -0.21 2.55 -5.92
CA GLY A 118 0.30 2.03 -4.66
C GLY A 118 0.46 0.51 -4.64
N PHE A 119 0.09 -0.23 -5.69
CA PHE A 119 0.48 -1.62 -5.84
C PHE A 119 1.99 -1.74 -6.11
N SER A 120 2.63 -2.78 -5.59
CA SER A 120 4.00 -3.13 -5.95
C SER A 120 4.07 -3.70 -7.37
N THR A 121 5.25 -3.69 -7.99
CA THR A 121 5.45 -4.29 -9.32
C THR A 121 4.99 -5.75 -9.35
N GLY A 122 5.32 -6.55 -8.33
CA GLY A 122 4.90 -7.95 -8.27
C GLY A 122 3.39 -8.13 -8.14
N GLU A 123 2.70 -7.26 -7.40
CA GLU A 123 1.23 -7.27 -7.33
C GLU A 123 0.60 -6.90 -8.67
N LEU A 124 1.15 -5.91 -9.37
CA LEU A 124 0.70 -5.49 -10.70
C LEU A 124 0.94 -6.58 -11.74
N ASP A 125 2.11 -7.22 -11.73
CA ASP A 125 2.44 -8.33 -12.64
C ASP A 125 1.46 -9.49 -12.45
N VAL A 126 1.15 -9.86 -11.20
CA VAL A 126 0.16 -10.92 -10.91
C VAL A 126 -1.25 -10.49 -11.30
N ALA A 127 -1.62 -9.23 -11.05
CA ALA A 127 -2.95 -8.73 -11.35
C ALA A 127 -3.20 -8.68 -12.86
N VAL A 128 -2.22 -8.21 -13.65
CA VAL A 128 -2.32 -8.04 -15.11
C VAL A 128 -2.01 -9.33 -15.88
N SER A 129 -1.26 -10.27 -15.29
CA SER A 129 -1.00 -11.57 -15.92
C SER A 129 -2.29 -12.35 -16.13
N ASP A 130 -2.45 -12.92 -17.32
CA ASP A 130 -3.46 -13.92 -17.66
C ASP A 130 -3.12 -15.26 -16.97
N SER A 131 -3.15 -15.26 -15.64
CA SER A 131 -2.76 -16.41 -14.83
C SER A 131 -3.79 -17.54 -14.82
N ASP A 132 -4.91 -17.40 -15.53
CA ASP A 132 -5.81 -18.53 -15.79
C ASP A 132 -5.15 -19.56 -16.73
N ASP A 133 -4.03 -19.20 -17.39
CA ASP A 133 -3.27 -20.06 -18.32
C ASP A 133 -1.93 -20.57 -17.74
N LEU A 134 -1.64 -20.38 -16.45
CA LEU A 134 -0.51 -21.07 -15.80
C LEU A 134 -0.88 -22.54 -15.48
N GLU A 135 -1.34 -23.28 -16.48
CA GLU A 135 -1.13 -24.72 -16.50
C GLU A 135 0.38 -24.93 -16.55
N LEU A 136 1.01 -25.10 -15.38
CA LEU A 136 2.33 -25.70 -15.31
C LEU A 136 2.26 -26.98 -16.15
N PRO A 137 3.08 -27.12 -17.20
CA PRO A 137 3.08 -28.35 -17.98
C PRO A 137 3.26 -29.49 -16.98
N PRO A 138 2.49 -30.59 -17.12
CA PRO A 138 2.67 -31.73 -16.25
C PRO A 138 4.16 -32.06 -16.22
N PRO A 139 4.73 -32.33 -15.03
CA PRO A 139 6.15 -32.62 -14.92
C PRO A 139 6.52 -33.67 -15.96
N GLU A 140 7.62 -33.44 -16.69
CA GLU A 140 8.05 -34.36 -17.73
C GLU A 140 8.05 -35.78 -17.19
N ALA A 141 7.40 -36.71 -17.91
CA ALA A 141 7.32 -38.10 -17.51
C ALA A 141 8.73 -38.70 -17.51
N GLY A 142 9.33 -38.80 -16.33
CA GLY A 142 10.70 -39.28 -16.15
C GLY A 142 11.01 -39.53 -14.67
N PRO A 143 12.13 -40.20 -14.37
CA PRO A 143 12.58 -40.34 -12.99
C PRO A 143 12.82 -38.94 -12.41
N ALA A 144 12.45 -38.75 -11.15
CA ALA A 144 12.78 -37.53 -10.42
C ALA A 144 14.31 -37.29 -10.50
N VAL A 145 14.70 -36.11 -10.95
CA VAL A 145 16.12 -35.74 -11.09
C VAL A 145 16.79 -35.60 -9.72
N THR A 146 16.00 -35.25 -8.68
CA THR A 146 16.47 -35.11 -7.30
C THR A 146 15.85 -36.20 -6.42
N GLN A 147 16.66 -36.81 -5.56
CA GLN A 147 16.26 -37.79 -4.56
C GLN A 147 16.54 -37.27 -3.13
N PRO A 148 15.84 -37.76 -2.11
CA PRO A 148 16.16 -37.46 -0.72
C PRO A 148 17.63 -37.80 -0.42
N GLY A 149 18.35 -36.85 0.17
CA GLY A 149 19.78 -36.88 0.42
C GLY A 149 20.62 -36.07 -0.57
N ASP A 150 20.06 -35.66 -1.71
CA ASP A 150 20.81 -34.87 -2.71
C ASP A 150 21.07 -33.44 -2.24
N LEU A 151 22.30 -32.98 -2.45
CA LEU A 151 22.74 -31.61 -2.22
C LEU A 151 23.07 -30.91 -3.54
N TRP A 152 22.28 -29.90 -3.88
CA TRP A 152 22.50 -29.03 -5.03
C TRP A 152 23.39 -27.84 -4.63
N ILE A 153 24.52 -27.67 -5.31
CA ILE A 153 25.46 -26.55 -5.08
C ILE A 153 25.09 -25.38 -6.01
N LEU A 154 24.69 -24.27 -5.40
CA LEU A 154 24.27 -23.02 -6.04
C LEU A 154 25.32 -21.92 -5.75
N GLY A 155 26.55 -22.11 -6.22
CA GLY A 155 27.67 -21.22 -5.89
C GLY A 155 28.10 -21.38 -4.43
N GLU A 156 28.06 -20.30 -3.64
CA GLU A 156 28.39 -20.33 -2.21
C GLU A 156 27.27 -20.92 -1.32
N HIS A 157 26.11 -21.22 -1.90
CA HIS A 157 24.95 -21.76 -1.20
C HIS A 157 24.66 -23.20 -1.59
N GLY A 158 24.02 -23.96 -0.70
CA GLY A 158 23.60 -25.34 -0.95
C GLY A 158 22.11 -25.54 -0.64
N ALA A 159 21.42 -26.29 -1.49
CA ALA A 159 20.03 -26.71 -1.28
C ALA A 159 19.98 -28.23 -1.13
N ILE A 160 19.49 -28.73 0.00
CA ILE A 160 19.37 -30.16 0.28
C ILE A 160 17.93 -30.63 0.13
N CYS A 161 17.73 -31.76 -0.54
CA CYS A 161 16.46 -32.48 -0.50
C CYS A 161 16.49 -33.42 0.71
N ALA A 162 15.76 -33.09 1.78
CA ALA A 162 15.67 -33.91 2.98
C ALA A 162 14.20 -34.13 3.36
N ASP A 163 13.93 -35.19 4.12
CA ASP A 163 12.68 -35.36 4.84
C ASP A 163 12.75 -34.61 6.19
N ALA A 164 11.58 -34.25 6.72
CA ALA A 164 11.43 -33.51 7.98
C ALA A 164 11.12 -34.46 9.14
#